data_AF-A0A2D9B4Z7-F1
#
_entry.id   AF-A0A2D9B4Z7-F1
#
_cell.length_a   1.000
_cell.length_b   1.000
_cell.length_c   1.000
_cell.angle_alpha   90.00
_cell.angle_beta   90.00
_cell.angle_gamma   90.00
#
_symmetry.space_group_name_H-M   'P 1'
#
loop_
_entity.id
_entity.type
_entity.pdbx_description
1 polymer ?
#
loop_
_entity_poly.entity_id
_entity_poly.type
_entity_poly.pdbx_seq_one_letter_code
_entity_poly.pdbx_strand_id
1 'polypeptide(L)' 'EGTKVSSPKEAHQGQTNYTLTNEAVTIVGFYSTRHQGIFTHHDSFLHMHLITKEETKMGHLDEAILQDMILYLPK' A
#
# COMPACT_ATOMS: atom_id res chain seq x y z
N GLU A 1 -24.34 -10.58 3.36
CA GLU A 1 -24.92 -9.76 2.27
C GLU A 1 -23.90 -8.72 1.87
N GLY A 2 -23.75 -8.41 0.58
CA GLY A 2 -22.82 -7.37 0.11
C GLY A 2 -23.52 -6.01 -0.03
N THR A 3 -22.79 -4.92 0.20
CA THR A 3 -23.31 -3.56 -0.01
C THR A 3 -23.08 -3.13 -1.45
N LYS A 4 -24.10 -2.57 -2.10
CA LYS A 4 -23.92 -1.96 -3.43
C LYS A 4 -23.11 -0.67 -3.28
N VAL A 5 -21.96 -0.60 -3.96
CA VAL A 5 -21.06 0.57 -3.98
C VAL A 5 -21.09 1.20 -5.36
N SER A 6 -21.27 2.52 -5.42
CA SER A 6 -21.43 3.29 -6.67
C SER A 6 -20.56 4.56 -6.73
N SER A 7 -19.77 4.85 -5.71
CA SER A 7 -18.83 5.98 -5.67
C SER A 7 -17.56 5.65 -4.90
N PRO A 8 -16.42 6.35 -5.15
CA PRO A 8 -15.21 6.19 -4.35
C PRO A 8 -15.45 6.45 -2.85
N LYS A 9 -16.33 7.41 -2.54
CA LYS A 9 -16.73 7.71 -1.16
C LYS A 9 -17.42 6.52 -0.49
N GLU A 10 -18.31 5.83 -1.20
CA GLU A 10 -18.95 4.59 -0.72
C GLU A 10 -17.94 3.45 -0.57
N ALA A 11 -16.99 3.33 -1.50
CA ALA A 11 -15.95 2.31 -1.45
C ALA A 11 -15.04 2.47 -0.22
N HIS A 12 -14.83 3.70 0.25
CA HIS A 12 -13.97 4.00 1.39
C HIS A 12 -14.69 3.97 2.76
N GLN A 13 -16.01 3.74 2.83
CA GLN A 13 -16.75 3.77 4.10
C GLN A 13 -16.28 2.73 5.13
N GLY A 14 -15.71 1.61 4.67
CA GLY A 14 -15.16 0.57 5.53
C GLY A 14 -13.64 0.63 5.69
N GLN A 15 -12.98 1.66 5.15
CA GLN A 15 -11.53 1.77 5.22
C GLN A 15 -11.10 2.06 6.67
N THR A 16 -10.18 1.25 7.17
CA THR A 16 -9.56 1.46 8.48
C THR A 16 -8.07 1.70 8.26
N ASN A 17 -7.55 2.73 8.92
CA ASN A 17 -6.13 3.04 8.92
C ASN A 17 -5.54 2.66 10.28
N TYR A 18 -4.31 2.15 10.27
CA TYR A 18 -3.59 1.79 11.48
C TYR A 18 -2.09 2.01 11.29
N THR A 19 -1.41 2.30 12.39
CA THR A 19 0.05 2.46 12.42
C THR A 19 0.68 1.18 12.96
N LEU A 20 1.76 0.73 12.31
CA LEU A 20 2.59 -0.38 12.77
C LEU A 20 3.92 0.18 13.29
N THR A 21 4.37 -0.29 14.45
CA THR A 21 5.61 0.18 15.08
C THR A 21 6.47 -1.01 15.48
N ASN A 22 7.71 -1.05 14.99
CA ASN A 22 8.68 -2.12 15.29
C ASN A 22 8.15 -3.54 14.98
N GLU A 23 7.32 -3.68 13.94
CA GLU A 23 6.80 -4.96 13.48
C GLU A 23 7.55 -5.43 12.23
N ALA A 24 7.82 -6.74 12.14
CA ALA A 24 8.37 -7.34 10.93
C ALA A 24 7.29 -7.46 9.85
N VAL A 25 7.53 -6.83 8.70
CA VAL A 25 6.60 -6.77 7.57
C VAL A 25 7.31 -7.08 6.27
N THR A 26 6.53 -7.50 5.27
CA THR A 26 6.96 -7.53 3.87
C THR A 26 6.24 -6.41 3.12
N ILE A 27 7.00 -5.60 2.37
CA ILE A 27 6.45 -4.54 1.51
C ILE A 27 6.65 -4.97 0.05
N VAL A 28 5.59 -4.88 -0.75
CA VAL A 28 5.60 -5.17 -2.18
C VAL A 28 4.93 -4.02 -2.92
N GLY A 29 5.52 -3.60 -4.03
CA GLY A 29 4.95 -2.49 -4.80
C GLY A 29 5.52 -2.35 -6.20
N PHE A 30 4.98 -1.35 -6.89
CA PHE A 30 5.41 -0.96 -8.23
C PHE A 30 6.14 0.38 -8.18
N TYR A 31 7.19 0.48 -8.99
CA TYR A 31 7.83 1.75 -9.36
C TYR A 31 7.71 1.94 -10.87
N SER A 32 7.16 3.08 -11.32
CA SER A 32 7.01 3.35 -12.75
C SER A 32 6.98 4.85 -13.03
N THR A 33 7.95 5.33 -13.82
CA THR A 33 7.97 6.70 -14.36
C THR A 33 7.28 6.83 -15.72
N ARG A 34 6.85 5.72 -16.33
CA ARG A 34 6.25 5.68 -17.66
C ARG A 34 4.74 5.41 -17.66
N HIS A 35 4.22 4.83 -16.59
CA HIS A 35 2.82 4.40 -16.48
C HIS A 35 2.16 4.98 -15.22
N GLN A 36 2.44 6.25 -14.94
CA GLN A 36 1.86 6.97 -13.81
C GLN A 36 0.34 7.03 -13.95
N GLY A 37 -0.40 6.76 -12.87
CA GLY A 37 -1.86 6.68 -12.88
C GLY A 37 -2.44 5.37 -13.45
N ILE A 38 -1.61 4.47 -14.01
CA ILE A 38 -2.04 3.12 -14.41
C ILE A 38 -1.61 2.08 -13.36
N PHE A 39 -0.30 1.99 -13.09
CA PHE A 39 0.24 1.05 -12.10
C PHE A 39 0.57 1.73 -10.77
N THR A 40 0.74 3.05 -10.80
CA THR A 40 1.07 3.87 -9.64
C THR A 40 -0.04 4.86 -9.38
N HIS A 41 -0.02 5.51 -8.21
CA HIS A 41 -0.96 6.59 -7.94
C HIS A 41 -0.76 7.76 -8.92
N HIS A 42 -1.78 8.61 -9.08
CA HIS A 42 -1.75 9.67 -10.09
C HIS A 42 -0.77 10.81 -9.75
N ASP A 43 -0.31 10.91 -8.50
CA ASP A 43 0.63 11.91 -8.00
C ASP A 43 2.00 11.34 -7.61
N SER A 44 2.22 10.03 -7.78
CA SER A 44 3.43 9.33 -7.33
C SER A 44 3.88 8.27 -8.33
N PHE A 45 5.19 8.02 -8.42
CA PHE A 45 5.76 6.91 -9.18
C PHE A 45 5.81 5.60 -8.40
N LEU A 46 5.33 5.58 -7.15
CA LEU A 46 5.29 4.42 -6.29
C LEU A 46 3.85 4.04 -5.96
N HIS A 47 3.60 2.74 -5.82
CA HIS A 47 2.38 2.20 -5.23
C HIS A 47 2.74 0.92 -4.49
N MET A 48 2.57 0.93 -3.16
CA MET A 48 3.09 -0.10 -2.28
C MET A 48 2.02 -0.60 -1.33
N HIS A 49 2.04 -1.90 -1.07
CA HIS A 49 1.23 -2.57 -0.07
C HIS A 49 2.16 -3.28 0.91
N LEU A 50 1.68 -3.50 2.13
CA LEU A 50 2.39 -4.23 3.17
C LEU A 50 1.56 -5.38 3.70
N ILE A 51 2.24 -6.39 4.25
CA ILE A 51 1.65 -7.47 5.04
C ILE A 51 2.56 -7.80 6.23
N THR A 52 1.98 -7.98 7.41
CA THR A 52 2.72 -8.43 8.61
C THR A 52 3.17 -9.87 8.46
N LYS A 53 4.28 -10.24 9.12
CA LYS A 53 4.81 -11.62 9.08
C LYS A 53 3.77 -12.68 9.46
N GLU A 54 2.89 -12.37 10.41
CA GLU A 54 1.83 -13.27 10.88
C GLU A 54 0.55 -13.18 10.02
N GLU A 55 0.56 -12.42 8.91
CA GLU A 55 -0.53 -12.26 7.94
C GLU A 55 -1.86 -11.75 8.52
N THR A 56 -1.81 -11.10 9.69
CA THR A 56 -3.01 -10.59 10.40
C THR A 56 -3.38 -9.17 10.02
N LYS A 57 -2.44 -8.40 9.46
CA LYS A 57 -2.65 -7.02 9.01
C LYS A 57 -2.00 -6.82 7.64
N MET A 58 -2.75 -6.23 6.73
CA MET A 58 -2.28 -5.87 5.40
C MET A 58 -3.04 -4.65 4.86
N GLY A 59 -2.43 -3.93 3.92
CA GLY A 59 -3.07 -2.78 3.29
C GLY A 59 -2.13 -1.93 2.46
N HIS A 60 -2.67 -0.82 1.96
CA HIS A 60 -1.87 0.21 1.28
C HIS A 60 -0.87 0.82 2.26
N LEU A 61 0.36 1.07 1.79
CA LEU A 61 1.38 1.77 2.56
C LEU A 61 1.35 3.26 2.23
N ASP A 62 0.78 4.07 3.12
CA ASP A 62 0.68 5.52 2.95
C ASP A 62 1.98 6.25 3.29
N GLU A 63 2.62 5.87 4.40
CA GLU A 63 3.85 6.49 4.90
C GLU A 63 4.71 5.44 5.62
N ALA A 64 6.04 5.56 5.52
CA ALA A 64 6.98 4.70 6.23
C ALA A 64 8.18 5.50 6.73
N ILE A 65 8.52 5.33 8.01
CA ILE A 65 9.83 5.68 8.56
C ILE A 65 10.60 4.38 8.71
N LEU A 66 11.61 4.20 7.88
CA LEU A 66 12.43 3.00 7.85
C LEU A 66 13.78 3.30 8.49
N GLN A 67 14.30 2.35 9.27
CA GLN A 67 15.69 2.38 9.73
C GLN A 67 16.55 1.73 8.64
N ASP A 68 17.18 0.60 8.92
CA ASP A 68 17.98 -0.12 7.93
C ASP A 68 17.09 -0.93 6.99
N MET A 69 17.20 -0.65 5.69
CA MET A 69 16.42 -1.28 4.61
C MET A 69 17.34 -1.75 3.48
N ILE A 70 17.02 -2.90 2.88
CA ILE A 70 17.56 -3.31 1.58
C ILE A 70 16.47 -3.12 0.52
N LEU A 71 16.72 -2.24 -0.45
CA LEU A 71 15.83 -2.00 -1.59
C LEU A 71 16.30 -2.83 -2.79
N TYR A 72 15.42 -3.71 -3.28
CA TYR A 72 15.64 -4.46 -4.51
C TYR A 72 14.94 -3.77 -5.68
N LEU A 73 15.70 -3.36 -6.69
CA LEU A 73 15.17 -2.77 -7.93
C LEU A 73 15.31 -3.78 -9.08
N PRO A 74 14.33 -3.85 -10.01
CA PRO A 74 14.53 -4.58 -11.26
C PRO A 74 15.69 -3.96 -12.05
N LYS A 75 16.42 -4.80 -12.80
CA LYS A 75 17.53 -4.38 -13.67
C LYS A 75 17.06 -3.57 -14.86
#